data_AF-A0A1C5NI79-F1
#
_entry.id   AF-A0A1C5NI79-F1
#
_cell.length_a   1.000
_cell.length_b   1.000
_cell.length_c   1.000
_cell.angle_alpha   90.00
_cell.angle_beta   90.00
_cell.angle_gamma   90.00
#
_symmetry.space_group_name_H-M   'P 1'
#
loop_
_entity.id
_entity.type
_entity.pdbx_description
1 polymer ?
#
loop_
_entity_poly.entity_id
_entity_poly.type
_entity_poly.pdbx_seq_one_letter_code
_entity_poly.pdbx_strand_id
1 'polypeptide(L)'
;MTNFYLHICENGHLKTDFKRVRPGDTCGVCGAKMIDSCPECGELIKKWYYYGSVPRGPKPNDSMRPEKCRVCGAEFRWKSDV
;
A
#
# COMPACT_ATOMS: atom_id res chain seq x y z
N MET A 1 -11.87 -7.34 -14.62
CA MET A 1 -11.71 -7.04 -13.18
C MET A 1 -10.66 -5.95 -13.06
N THR A 2 -10.98 -4.83 -12.43
CA THR A 2 -10.05 -3.69 -12.36
C THR A 2 -9.08 -3.89 -11.19
N ASN A 3 -7.78 -3.90 -11.48
CA ASN A 3 -6.76 -4.08 -10.45
C ASN A 3 -6.51 -2.74 -9.73
N PHE A 4 -6.97 -2.60 -8.48
CA PHE A 4 -6.55 -1.56 -7.55
C PHE A 4 -5.31 -1.97 -6.77
N TYR A 5 -4.25 -1.18 -6.90
CA TYR A 5 -3.02 -1.28 -6.12
C TYR A 5 -3.09 -0.35 -4.91
N LEU A 6 -2.50 -0.79 -3.80
CA LEU A 6 -2.25 0.04 -2.64
C LEU A 6 -0.83 0.57 -2.75
N HIS A 7 -0.73 1.89 -2.87
CA HIS A 7 0.51 2.63 -2.79
C HIS A 7 0.67 3.04 -1.34
N ILE A 8 1.74 2.58 -0.72
CA ILE A 8 2.08 2.88 0.66
C ILE A 8 3.44 3.53 0.63
N CYS A 9 3.63 4.68 1.25
CA CYS A 9 4.99 5.23 1.39
C CYS A 9 5.73 4.58 2.55
N GLU A 10 7.05 4.80 2.63
CA GLU A 10 7.88 4.28 3.73
C GLU A 10 7.41 4.76 5.12
N ASN A 11 6.77 5.94 5.19
CA ASN A 11 6.17 6.49 6.42
C ASN A 11 4.73 6.00 6.66
N GLY A 12 4.17 5.20 5.76
CA GLY A 12 2.87 4.55 5.93
C GLY A 12 1.65 5.35 5.48
N HIS A 13 1.81 6.40 4.67
CA HIS A 13 0.67 7.03 3.99
C HIS A 13 0.13 6.11 2.91
N LEU A 14 -1.18 5.86 2.94
CA LEU A 14 -1.88 4.95 2.07
C LEU A 14 -2.65 5.69 0.98
N LYS A 15 -2.47 5.26 -0.26
CA LYS A 15 -3.21 5.73 -1.41
C LYS A 15 -3.59 4.54 -2.28
N THR A 16 -4.81 4.52 -2.81
CA THR A 16 -5.19 3.57 -3.86
C THR A 16 -5.03 4.18 -5.22
N ASP A 17 -4.46 3.42 -6.15
CA ASP A 17 -4.42 3.79 -7.57
C ASP A 17 -4.60 2.53 -8.46
N PHE A 18 -4.95 2.76 -9.72
CA PHE A 18 -5.01 1.72 -10.75
C PHE A 18 -3.65 1.45 -11.38
N LYS A 19 -2.73 2.40 -11.25
CA LYS A 19 -1.38 2.30 -11.80
C LYS A 19 -0.45 1.67 -10.79
N ARG A 20 0.64 1.09 -11.30
CA ARG A 20 1.79 0.69 -10.49
C ARG A 20 2.59 1.93 -10.10
N VAL A 21 3.26 1.87 -8.95
CA VAL A 21 4.26 2.85 -8.54
C VAL A 21 5.45 2.74 -9.49
N ARG A 22 5.90 3.87 -10.02
CA ARG A 22 7.09 3.98 -10.85
C ARG A 22 8.30 4.39 -10.02
N PRO A 23 9.51 4.03 -10.45
CA PRO A 23 10.73 4.58 -9.87
C PRO A 23 10.70 6.12 -9.94
N GLY A 24 10.70 6.78 -8.78
CA GLY A 24 10.58 8.25 -8.67
C GLY A 24 9.23 8.75 -8.16
N ASP A 25 8.22 7.90 -8.06
CA ASP A 25 6.96 8.27 -7.41
C ASP A 25 7.18 8.46 -5.90
N THR A 26 6.79 9.63 -5.42
CA THR A 26 6.95 10.05 -4.02
C THR A 26 5.60 10.41 -3.42
N CYS A 27 5.51 10.29 -2.10
CA CYS A 27 4.34 10.68 -1.35
C CYS A 27 4.12 12.19 -1.43
N GLY A 28 2.93 12.62 -1.85
CA GLY A 28 2.59 14.04 -1.87
C GLY A 28 2.46 14.68 -0.48
N VAL A 29 2.41 13.88 0.59
CA VAL A 29 2.29 14.37 1.98
C VAL A 29 3.66 14.54 2.62
N CYS A 30 4.52 13.52 2.55
CA CYS A 30 5.82 13.53 3.24
C CYS A 30 7.05 13.45 2.33
N GLY A 31 6.88 13.31 1.01
CA GLY A 31 7.99 13.16 0.06
C GLY A 31 8.68 11.80 0.08
N ALA A 32 8.32 10.89 0.99
CA ALA A 32 8.90 9.54 1.06
C ALA A 32 8.57 8.71 -0.19
N LYS A 33 9.42 7.73 -0.50
CA LYS A 33 9.19 6.85 -1.66
C LYS A 33 7.90 6.05 -1.48
N MET A 34 7.12 5.93 -2.55
CA MET A 34 5.99 5.01 -2.57
C MET A 34 6.45 3.59 -2.92
N ILE A 35 5.73 2.60 -2.41
CA ILE A 35 5.83 1.20 -2.79
C ILE A 35 4.43 0.64 -3.06
N ASP A 36 4.34 -0.30 -3.98
CA ASP A 36 3.11 -1.06 -4.28
C ASP A 36 3.31 -2.57 -4.18
N SER A 37 4.46 -2.98 -3.67
CA SER A 37 4.91 -4.35 -3.55
C SER A 37 5.67 -4.53 -2.25
N CYS A 38 5.66 -5.75 -1.74
CA CYS A 38 6.40 -6.11 -0.55
C CYS A 38 7.90 -6.02 -0.83
N PRO A 39 8.69 -5.29 -0.01
CA PRO A 39 10.13 -5.19 -0.22
C PRO A 39 10.86 -6.52 0.00
N GLU A 40 10.30 -7.44 0.81
CA GLU A 40 10.94 -8.72 1.14
C GLU A 40 10.68 -9.80 0.07
N CYS A 41 9.45 -9.89 -0.47
CA CYS A 41 9.08 -10.95 -1.40
C CYS A 41 8.65 -10.47 -2.80
N GLY A 42 8.55 -9.16 -3.02
CA GLY A 42 8.11 -8.58 -4.28
C GLY A 42 6.61 -8.69 -4.55
N GLU A 43 5.83 -9.32 -3.66
CA GLU A 43 4.40 -9.53 -3.89
C GLU A 43 3.63 -8.21 -3.90
N LEU A 44 2.69 -8.07 -4.84
CA LEU A 44 1.93 -6.85 -5.02
C LEU A 44 0.93 -6.63 -3.88
N ILE A 45 0.92 -5.40 -3.37
CA ILE A 45 -0.01 -4.97 -2.33
C ILE A 45 -1.29 -4.51 -3.02
N LYS A 46 -2.24 -5.43 -3.21
CA LYS A 46 -3.50 -5.17 -3.92
C LYS A 46 -4.63 -4.91 -2.95
N LYS A 47 -5.53 -3.99 -3.30
CA LYS A 47 -6.66 -3.59 -2.45
C LYS A 47 -7.47 -4.80 -1.95
N TRP A 48 -7.76 -5.74 -2.84
CA TRP A 48 -8.60 -6.89 -2.52
C TRP A 48 -7.94 -7.93 -1.61
N TYR A 49 -6.61 -7.93 -1.47
CA TYR A 49 -5.94 -8.83 -0.53
C TYR A 49 -6.19 -8.44 0.92
N TYR A 50 -6.49 -7.16 1.19
CA TYR A 50 -6.67 -6.64 2.54
C TYR A 50 -8.09 -6.15 2.81
N TYR A 51 -8.78 -5.58 1.81
CA TYR A 51 -10.10 -4.96 1.98
C TYR A 51 -11.22 -5.64 1.17
N GLY A 52 -10.91 -6.75 0.48
CA GLY A 52 -11.85 -7.45 -0.38
C GLY A 52 -12.23 -6.68 -1.66
N SER A 53 -13.13 -7.27 -2.44
CA SER A 53 -13.46 -6.82 -3.80
C SER A 53 -14.50 -5.68 -3.87
N VAL A 54 -14.70 -4.92 -2.80
CA VAL A 54 -15.83 -3.99 -2.72
C VAL A 54 -15.54 -2.74 -3.57
N PRO A 55 -16.27 -2.52 -4.70
CA PRO A 55 -16.03 -1.37 -5.59
C PRO A 55 -16.42 -0.04 -4.92
N ARG A 56 -17.40 -0.09 -4.01
CA ARG A 56 -17.87 1.02 -3.17
C ARG A 56 -17.44 0.92 -1.70
N GLY A 57 -16.46 0.07 -1.40
CA GLY A 57 -15.90 0.00 -0.06
C GLY A 57 -15.27 1.33 0.33
N PRO A 58 -15.08 1.58 1.64
CA PRO A 58 -14.44 2.80 2.11
C PRO A 58 -13.11 3.01 1.39
N LYS A 59 -12.81 4.25 1.02
CA LYS A 59 -11.49 4.60 0.51
C LYS A 59 -10.50 4.27 1.62
N PRO A 60 -9.53 3.39 1.36
CA PRO A 60 -8.63 2.99 2.41
C PRO A 60 -7.79 4.21 2.81
N ASN A 61 -7.64 4.39 4.12
CA ASN A 61 -6.92 5.49 4.75
C ASN A 61 -5.70 4.95 5.49
N ASP A 62 -4.89 5.83 6.06
CA ASP A 62 -3.66 5.44 6.76
C ASP A 62 -3.92 4.48 7.94
N SER A 63 -5.09 4.57 8.57
CA SER A 63 -5.53 3.64 9.63
C SER A 63 -5.84 2.24 9.13
N MET A 64 -6.08 2.07 7.83
CA MET A 64 -6.40 0.78 7.22
C MET A 64 -5.18 0.07 6.63
N ARG A 65 -4.01 0.73 6.53
CA ARG A 65 -2.82 0.15 5.92
C ARG A 65 -2.54 -1.26 6.48
N PRO A 66 -2.11 -2.22 5.64
CA PRO A 66 -1.70 -3.53 6.14
C PRO A 66 -0.63 -3.37 7.23
N GLU A 67 -0.36 -4.38 8.04
CA GLU A 67 0.80 -4.35 8.97
C GLU A 67 1.85 -5.36 8.55
N LYS A 68 1.41 -6.41 7.84
CA LYS A 68 2.25 -7.47 7.32
C LYS A 68 1.84 -7.89 5.93
N CYS A 69 2.79 -8.39 5.18
CA CYS A 69 2.53 -8.95 3.86
C CYS A 69 1.70 -10.23 3.98
N ARG A 70 0.60 -10.31 3.22
CA ARG A 70 -0.26 -11.50 3.21
C ARG A 70 0.47 -12.78 2.76
N VAL A 71 1.50 -12.66 1.92
CA VAL A 71 2.17 -13.82 1.31
C VAL A 71 3.39 -14.29 2.11
N CYS A 72 4.34 -13.39 2.40
CA CYS A 72 5.55 -13.77 3.16
C CYS A 72 5.42 -13.56 4.67
N GLY A 73 4.38 -12.88 5.15
CA GLY A 73 4.22 -12.55 6.57
C GLY A 73 5.16 -11.47 7.08
N ALA A 74 6.01 -10.88 6.23
CA ALA A 74 6.93 -9.82 6.62
C ALA A 74 6.18 -8.61 7.18
N GLU A 75 6.59 -8.16 8.36
CA GLU A 75 6.10 -6.94 8.97
C GLU A 75 6.65 -5.75 8.19
N PHE A 76 5.76 -4.84 7.85
CA PHE A 76 6.14 -3.66 7.13
C PHE A 76 6.58 -2.57 8.11
N ARG A 77 7.59 -1.81 7.71
CA ARG A 77 8.30 -0.88 8.58
C ARG A 77 7.64 0.50 8.74
N TRP A 78 6.39 0.67 8.32
CA TRP A 78 5.65 1.92 8.53
C TRP A 78 5.24 2.12 10.00
N LYS A 79 6.14 1.78 10.94
CA LYS A 79 6.02 2.14 12.34
C LYS A 79 5.85 3.65 12.38
N SER A 80 4.63 4.01 12.75
CA SER A 80 4.15 5.30 13.15
C SER A 80 5.28 6.17 13.67
N ASP A 81 5.59 7.25 12.97
CA ASP A 81 5.97 8.44 13.72
C ASP A 81 4.66 9.13 14.09
N VAL A 82 4.62 9.53 15.35
CA VAL A 82 3.49 9.98 16.14
C VAL A 82 2.84 11.23 15.55
#